data_AF-A0A9X1I5J7-F1
#
_entry.id   AF-A0A9X1I5J7-F1
#
_cell.length_a   1.000
_cell.length_b   1.000
_cell.length_c   1.000
_cell.angle_alpha   90.00
_cell.angle_beta   90.00
_cell.angle_gamma   90.00
#
_symmetry.space_group_name_H-M   'P 1'
#
loop_
_entity.id
_entity.type
_entity.pdbx_description
1 polymer ?
#
loop_
_entity_poly.entity_id
_entity_poly.type
_entity_poly.pdbx_seq_one_letter_code
_entity_poly.pdbx_strand_id
1 'polypeptide(L)' 'MTYQSFWTLTANPHLLKSPPVETLAHQVGSSLPVALYGLVLGLGKVSVLDGTTNAERMRDDLQGVQQILDWQSANPE' A
#
# COMPACT_ATOMS: atom_id res chain seq x y z
N MET A 1 4.24 15.67 -13.41
CA MET A 1 5.14 15.57 -12.23
C MET A 1 4.61 14.46 -11.34
N THR A 2 5.48 13.55 -10.91
CA THR A 2 5.16 12.42 -10.02
C THR A 2 5.95 12.61 -8.74
N TYR A 3 5.29 12.51 -7.59
CA TYR A 3 5.90 12.59 -6.27
C TYR A 3 6.44 11.21 -5.86
N GLN A 4 7.52 11.20 -5.11
CA GLN A 4 8.15 9.98 -4.61
C GLN A 4 8.02 9.95 -3.08
N SER A 5 7.38 8.91 -2.55
CA SER A 5 7.24 8.68 -1.12
C SER A 5 8.38 7.81 -0.62
N PHE A 6 9.15 8.34 0.32
CA PHE A 6 10.27 7.65 0.99
C PHE A 6 9.91 7.40 2.46
N TRP A 7 10.49 6.34 3.03
CA TRP A 7 10.25 5.93 4.43
C TRP A 7 8.76 5.82 4.80
N THR A 8 7.93 5.45 3.83
CA THR A 8 6.47 5.35 4.00
C THR A 8 6.08 4.49 5.20
N LEU A 9 6.80 3.40 5.45
CA LEU A 9 6.55 2.52 6.60
C LEU A 9 7.28 2.98 7.87
N THR A 10 8.61 3.06 7.82
CA THR A 10 9.46 3.15 9.01
C THR A 10 9.42 4.50 9.70
N ALA A 11 9.20 5.59 8.95
CA ALA A 11 9.05 6.93 9.54
C ALA A 11 7.62 7.21 10.03
N ASN A 12 6.65 6.36 9.68
CA ASN A 12 5.22 6.60 9.97
C ASN A 12 4.55 5.40 10.68
N PRO A 13 5.07 4.92 11.84
CA PRO A 13 4.53 3.73 12.50
C PRO A 13 3.08 3.91 12.99
N HIS A 14 2.69 5.14 13.35
CA HIS A 14 1.31 5.46 13.72
C HIS A 14 0.37 5.45 12.51
N LEU A 15 0.84 5.92 11.35
CA LEU A 15 0.06 5.90 10.11
C LEU A 15 -0.15 4.45 9.64
N LEU A 16 0.88 3.61 9.73
CA LEU A 16 0.83 2.19 9.37
C LEU A 16 -0.22 1.41 10.18
N LYS A 17 -0.49 1.83 11.42
CA LYS A 17 -1.50 1.23 12.31
C LYS A 17 -2.76 2.08 12.42
N SER A 18 -2.99 2.96 11.46
CA SER A 18 -4.17 3.82 11.48
C SER A 18 -5.41 3.03 11.07
N PRO A 19 -6.61 3.38 11.58
CA PRO A 19 -7.83 2.66 11.26
C PRO A 19 -8.12 2.49 9.76
N PRO A 20 -7.85 3.48 8.86
CA PRO A 20 -8.04 3.28 7.42
C PRO A 20 -7.14 2.19 6.83
N VAL A 21 -5.88 2.09 7.29
CA VAL A 21 -4.94 1.06 6.83
C VAL A 21 -5.39 -0.31 7.31
N GLU A 22 -5.77 -0.43 8.58
CA GLU A 22 -6.27 -1.70 9.15
C GLU A 22 -7.56 -2.16 8.48
N THR A 23 -8.49 -1.23 8.22
CA THR A 23 -9.76 -1.51 7.55
C THR A 23 -9.53 -2.04 6.14
N LEU A 24 -8.71 -1.36 5.35
CA LEU A 24 -8.40 -1.80 3.99
C LEU A 24 -7.67 -3.15 3.99
N ALA A 25 -6.67 -3.32 4.85
CA ALA A 25 -5.94 -4.58 4.98
C ALA A 25 -6.89 -5.75 5.30
N HIS A 26 -7.84 -5.54 6.21
CA HIS A 26 -8.84 -6.56 6.55
C HIS A 26 -9.81 -6.84 5.40
N GLN A 27 -10.29 -5.81 4.69
CA GLN A 27 -11.23 -5.97 3.58
C GLN A 27 -10.63 -6.69 2.38
N VAL A 28 -9.36 -6.42 2.06
CA VAL A 28 -8.66 -7.00 0.91
C VAL A 28 -7.94 -8.30 1.28
N GLY A 29 -7.70 -8.56 2.58
CA GLY A 29 -6.87 -9.67 3.04
C GLY A 29 -5.38 -9.45 2.80
N SER A 30 -4.93 -8.19 2.77
CA SER A 30 -3.54 -7.80 2.53
C SER A 30 -2.78 -7.52 3.83
N SER A 31 -1.46 -7.36 3.73
CA SER A 31 -0.66 -6.87 4.87
C SER A 31 -0.89 -5.37 5.12
N LEU A 32 -0.59 -4.89 6.34
CA LEU A 32 -0.66 -3.45 6.67
C LEU A 32 0.26 -2.59 5.78
N PRO A 33 1.52 -3.00 5.49
CA PRO A 33 2.37 -2.28 4.54
C PRO A 33 1.73 -2.11 3.17
N VAL A 34 1.19 -3.19 2.61
CA VAL A 34 0.54 -3.20 1.29
C VAL A 34 -0.70 -2.30 1.29
N ALA A 35 -1.52 -2.37 2.34
CA ALA A 35 -2.68 -1.49 2.47
C ALA A 35 -2.29 -0.01 2.52
N LEU A 36 -1.22 0.33 3.27
CA LEU A 36 -0.70 1.70 3.28
C LEU A 36 -0.17 2.12 1.91
N TYR A 37 0.51 1.24 1.18
CA TYR A 37 0.94 1.52 -0.19
C TYR A 37 -0.24 1.79 -1.12
N GLY A 38 -1.28 0.96 -1.06
CA GLY A 38 -2.51 1.16 -1.83
C GLY A 38 -3.14 2.53 -1.59
N LEU A 39 -3.26 2.94 -0.32
CA LEU A 39 -3.78 4.26 0.04
C LEU A 39 -2.92 5.41 -0.48
N VAL A 40 -1.59 5.31 -0.36
CA VAL A 40 -0.66 6.34 -0.86
C VAL A 40 -0.68 6.43 -2.38
N LEU A 41 -0.71 5.30 -3.08
CA LEU A 41 -0.81 5.24 -4.54
C LEU A 41 -2.15 5.81 -5.02
N GLY A 42 -3.23 5.56 -4.26
CA GLY A 42 -4.57 6.08 -4.51
C GLY A 42 -4.70 7.61 -4.46
N LEU A 43 -3.76 8.31 -3.81
CA LEU A 43 -3.67 9.78 -3.87
C LEU A 43 -3.39 10.31 -5.29
N GLY A 44 -2.92 9.43 -6.18
CA GLY A 44 -2.61 9.76 -7.56
C GLY A 44 -1.30 10.53 -7.70
N LYS A 45 -0.59 10.30 -8.81
CA LYS A 45 0.72 10.92 -9.09
C LYS A 45 1.76 10.74 -7.97
N VAL A 46 1.64 9.69 -7.16
CA VAL A 46 2.63 9.30 -6.15
C VAL A 46 3.19 7.93 -6.52
N SER A 47 4.50 7.74 -6.35
CA SER A 47 5.16 6.45 -6.39
C SER A 47 5.75 6.15 -5.02
N VAL A 48 5.57 4.94 -4.52
CA VAL A 48 6.23 4.48 -3.30
C VAL A 48 7.60 3.92 -3.66
N LEU A 49 8.62 4.30 -2.88
CA LEU A 49 9.92 3.66 -2.90
C LEU A 49 10.13 2.96 -1.56
N ASP A 50 9.84 1.66 -1.55
CA ASP A 50 10.28 0.81 -0.46
C ASP A 50 11.77 0.45 -0.66
N GLY A 51 12.47 0.23 0.46
CA GLY A 51 13.89 -0.09 0.46
C GLY A 51 14.17 -1.59 0.55
N THR A 52 13.22 -2.46 0.18
CA THR A 52 13.45 -3.90 0.31
C THR A 52 14.48 -4.37 -0.71
N THR A 53 15.35 -5.29 -0.30
CA THR A 53 16.25 -6.04 -1.20
C THR A 53 15.84 -7.51 -1.30
N ASN A 54 14.79 -7.90 -0.59
CA ASN A 54 14.25 -9.26 -0.62
C ASN A 54 13.26 -9.39 -1.79
N ALA A 55 13.62 -10.23 -2.77
CA ALA A 55 12.83 -10.42 -3.98
C ALA A 55 11.47 -11.09 -3.76
N GLU A 56 11.31 -11.92 -2.73
CA GLU A 56 9.99 -12.48 -2.39
C GLU A 56 9.07 -11.37 -1.88
N ARG A 57 9.57 -10.54 -0.96
CA ARG A 57 8.82 -9.37 -0.46
C ARG A 57 8.43 -8.42 -1.58
N MET A 58 9.33 -8.14 -2.52
CA MET A 58 9.01 -7.30 -3.69
C MET A 58 7.84 -7.87 -4.49
N ARG A 59 7.79 -9.20 -4.70
CA ARG A 59 6.70 -9.84 -5.43
C ARG A 59 5.40 -9.78 -4.64
N ASP A 60 5.46 -10.04 -3.35
CA ASP A 60 4.29 -9.99 -2.46
C ASP A 60 3.71 -8.57 -2.40
N ASP A 61 4.56 -7.55 -2.34
CA ASP A 61 4.13 -6.14 -2.33
C ASP A 61 3.43 -5.77 -3.65
N LEU A 62 3.99 -6.17 -4.80
CA LEU A 62 3.38 -5.93 -6.11
C LEU A 62 2.06 -6.68 -6.28
N GLN A 63 2.01 -7.96 -5.89
CA GLN A 63 0.78 -8.77 -5.94
C GLN A 63 -0.29 -8.19 -5.02
N GLY A 64 0.09 -7.80 -3.81
CA GLY A 64 -0.82 -7.20 -2.85
C GLY A 64 -1.40 -5.87 -3.32
N VAL A 65 -0.59 -5.01 -3.96
CA VAL A 65 -1.09 -3.77 -4.58
C VAL A 65 -2.07 -4.10 -5.71
N GLN A 66 -1.78 -5.10 -6.55
CA GLN A 66 -2.72 -5.53 -7.59
C GLN A 66 -4.06 -6.01 -7.01
N GLN A 67 -4.04 -6.77 -5.90
CA GLN A 67 -5.26 -7.20 -5.21
C GLN A 67 -6.11 -6.01 -4.74
N ILE A 68 -5.47 -4.94 -4.24
CA ILE A 68 -6.18 -3.72 -3.85
C ILE A 68 -6.85 -3.05 -5.06
N LEU A 69 -6.17 -2.98 -6.20
CA LEU A 69 -6.72 -2.40 -7.44
C LEU A 69 -7.92 -3.22 -7.97
N ASP A 70 -7.82 -4.54 -7.90
CA ASP A 70 -8.88 -5.45 -8.30
C ASP A 70 -10.10 -5.29 -7.35
N TRP A 71 -9.85 -5.20 -6.04
CA TRP A 71 -10.88 -4.93 -5.05
C TRP A 71 -11.57 -3.58 -5.27
N GLN A 72 -10.82 -2.53 -5.55
CA GLN A 72 -11.36 -1.20 -5.88
C GLN A 72 -12.27 -1.26 -7.11
N SER A 73 -11.83 -1.98 -8.15
CA SER A 73 -12.60 -2.13 -9.39
C SER A 73 -13.91 -2.91 -9.18
N ALA A 74 -13.93 -3.85 -8.22
CA ALA A 74 -15.11 -4.61 -7.84
C ALA A 74 -16.04 -3.86 -6.86
N ASN A 75 -15.54 -2.82 -6.18
CA ASN A 75 -16.27 -1.99 -5.23
C ASN A 75 -16.17 -0.50 -5.62
N PRO A 76 -16.72 -0.12 -6.79
CA PRO A 76 -16.81 1.29 -7.15
C PRO A 76 -17.70 2.02 -6.14
N GLU A 77 -17.30 3.24 -5.74
CA GLU A 77 -18.13 4.12 -4.90
C GLU A 77 -19.50 4.43 -5.52
#